data_AF-A0A2M8TN84-F1
#
_entry.id   AF-A0A2M8TN84-F1
#
_cell.length_a   1.000
_cell.length_b   1.000
_cell.length_c   1.000
_cell.angle_alpha   90.00
_cell.angle_beta   90.00
_cell.angle_gamma   90.00
#
_symmetry.space_group_name_H-M   'P 1'
#
loop_
_entity.id
_entity.type
_entity.pdbx_description
1 polymer ?
#
loop_
_entity_poly.entity_id
_entity_poly.type
_entity_poly.pdbx_seq_one_letter_code
_entity_poly.pdbx_strand_id
1 'polypeptide(L)'
;MKQAQRISKATKEKLVAFAALYENENFLDGDPSWFMHQVDGRQNKEVMAFVAACLSYGSRKVFMPRIQFLLDCAKGNPYKWIVKEGFRRDIPDNSACFYRLYTNHTMHSFFSVLAEMLNHYGSIADYIKHFASEKNGKTTDKIEAIVAIEALCAFFAERQVVGIVPKNTSSSCKRICMFLRWLVRNNSPVDLGIWHDFIDKRSLVIPLDTHVLQQATHLKLLNTSSATMSVARRLTDTLLKVFPDDPLKGDFALFGYGINS
;
A
#
# COMPACT_ATOMS: atom_id res chain seq x y z
N MET A 1 -14.35 18.76 22.16
CA MET A 1 -13.40 17.65 22.41
C MET A 1 -14.17 16.34 22.49
N LYS A 2 -14.10 15.45 21.48
CA LYS A 2 -14.72 14.12 21.58
C LYS A 2 -13.83 13.24 22.45
N GLN A 3 -14.39 12.73 23.55
CA GLN A 3 -13.72 11.85 24.51
C GLN A 3 -13.04 10.69 23.77
N ALA A 4 -11.73 10.51 23.97
CA ALA A 4 -11.00 9.41 23.37
C ALA A 4 -11.64 8.09 23.85
N GLN A 5 -12.21 7.32 22.92
CA GLN A 5 -12.85 6.05 23.22
C GLN A 5 -11.80 5.13 23.88
N ARG A 6 -12.01 4.79 25.16
CA ARG A 6 -11.06 4.00 25.95
C ARG A 6 -11.13 2.56 25.47
N ILE A 7 -10.06 2.08 24.83
CA ILE A 7 -9.94 0.68 24.41
C ILE A 7 -9.88 -0.19 25.67
N SER A 8 -10.76 -1.18 25.77
CA SER A 8 -10.79 -2.10 26.92
C SER A 8 -9.49 -2.93 26.98
N LYS A 9 -9.08 -3.34 28.19
CA LYS A 9 -7.90 -4.20 28.38
C LYS A 9 -8.01 -5.50 27.55
N ALA A 10 -9.17 -6.16 27.60
CA ALA A 10 -9.44 -7.36 26.83
C ALA A 10 -9.32 -7.15 25.32
N THR A 11 -9.80 -6.01 24.80
CA THR A 11 -9.65 -5.67 23.37
C THR A 11 -8.18 -5.48 23.00
N LYS A 12 -7.38 -4.82 23.85
CA LYS A 12 -5.94 -4.66 23.60
C LYS A 12 -5.22 -6.00 23.56
N GLU A 13 -5.46 -6.86 24.54
CA GLU A 13 -4.87 -8.20 24.62
C GLU A 13 -5.23 -9.03 23.39
N LYS A 14 -6.50 -8.99 22.96
CA LYS A 14 -6.96 -9.67 21.74
C LYS A 14 -6.25 -9.17 20.48
N LEU A 15 -6.10 -7.85 20.34
CA LEU A 15 -5.38 -7.26 19.20
C LEU A 15 -3.91 -7.69 19.18
N VAL A 16 -3.23 -7.67 20.33
CA VAL A 16 -1.82 -8.09 20.43
C VAL A 16 -1.68 -9.58 20.10
N ALA A 17 -2.54 -10.42 20.64
CA ALA A 17 -2.52 -11.87 20.37
C ALA A 17 -2.75 -12.18 18.90
N PHE A 18 -3.72 -11.53 18.25
CA PHE A 18 -3.98 -11.75 16.83
C PHE A 18 -2.91 -11.17 15.92
N ALA A 19 -2.32 -10.01 16.25
CA ALA A 19 -1.16 -9.52 15.50
C ALA A 19 -0.03 -10.57 15.52
N ALA A 20 0.30 -11.11 16.69
CA ALA A 20 1.35 -12.11 16.83
C ALA A 20 1.03 -13.43 16.11
N LEU A 21 -0.25 -13.85 16.13
CA LEU A 21 -0.67 -15.09 15.49
C LEU A 21 -0.67 -15.00 13.95
N TYR A 22 -1.07 -13.85 13.38
CA TYR A 22 -1.30 -13.71 11.94
C TYR A 22 -0.18 -13.00 11.18
N GLU A 23 0.71 -12.27 11.85
CA GLU A 23 1.93 -11.74 11.25
C GLU A 23 3.01 -12.83 11.21
N ASN A 24 2.89 -13.76 10.26
CA ASN A 24 3.85 -14.83 10.04
C ASN A 24 4.02 -15.09 8.52
N GLU A 25 4.99 -15.92 8.14
CA GLU A 25 5.31 -16.20 6.73
C GLU A 25 4.13 -16.79 5.95
N ASN A 26 3.27 -17.60 6.58
CA ASN A 26 2.08 -18.17 5.95
C ASN A 26 1.06 -17.09 5.55
N PHE A 27 1.19 -15.85 6.05
CA PHE A 27 0.36 -14.74 5.58
C PHE A 27 0.60 -14.42 4.11
N LEU A 28 1.81 -14.70 3.59
CA LEU A 28 2.13 -14.51 2.18
C LEU A 28 1.30 -15.43 1.27
N ASP A 29 0.81 -16.56 1.79
CA ASP A 29 0.05 -17.53 1.01
C ASP A 29 -1.27 -16.93 0.50
N GLY A 30 -1.30 -16.69 -0.81
CA GLY A 30 -2.45 -16.08 -1.47
C GLY A 30 -2.64 -14.59 -1.13
N ASP A 31 -1.64 -13.90 -0.58
CA ASP A 31 -1.63 -12.45 -0.41
C ASP A 31 -0.77 -11.76 -1.48
N PRO A 32 -1.19 -10.61 -2.03
CA PRO A 32 -0.40 -9.89 -3.04
C PRO A 32 0.98 -9.40 -2.56
N SER A 33 1.21 -9.30 -1.24
CA SER A 33 2.54 -9.06 -0.68
C SER A 33 3.56 -10.14 -1.09
N TRP A 34 3.12 -11.33 -1.50
CA TRP A 34 4.01 -12.37 -2.01
C TRP A 34 4.81 -11.93 -3.24
N PHE A 35 4.22 -11.15 -4.14
CA PHE A 35 4.86 -10.79 -5.43
C PHE A 35 6.15 -9.99 -5.26
N MET A 36 6.25 -9.12 -4.25
CA MET A 36 7.47 -8.34 -4.00
C MET A 36 8.62 -9.19 -3.45
N HIS A 37 8.36 -10.42 -3.01
CA HIS A 37 9.39 -11.40 -2.63
C HIS A 37 9.86 -12.26 -3.82
N GLN A 38 9.19 -12.19 -4.98
CA GLN A 38 9.52 -12.98 -6.17
C GLN A 38 10.54 -12.31 -7.10
N VAL A 39 11.10 -11.18 -6.68
CA VAL A 39 12.02 -10.38 -7.49
C VAL A 39 13.20 -9.90 -6.65
N ASP A 40 14.36 -9.82 -7.30
CA ASP A 40 15.61 -9.40 -6.66
C ASP A 40 15.98 -7.96 -7.00
N GLY A 41 16.59 -7.29 -6.03
CA GLY A 41 17.02 -5.90 -6.13
C GLY A 41 15.98 -4.89 -5.67
N ARG A 42 16.43 -3.83 -5.01
CA ARG A 42 15.59 -2.81 -4.34
C ARG A 42 14.56 -2.20 -5.31
N GLN A 43 15.00 -1.77 -6.49
CA GLN A 43 14.13 -1.17 -7.51
C GLN A 43 13.07 -2.14 -8.04
N ASN A 44 13.41 -3.42 -8.24
CA ASN A 44 12.43 -4.42 -8.67
C ASN A 44 11.37 -4.66 -7.60
N LYS A 45 11.80 -4.76 -6.33
CA LYS A 45 10.89 -4.90 -5.19
C LYS A 45 9.94 -3.72 -5.05
N GLU A 46 10.45 -2.49 -5.22
CA GLU A 46 9.63 -1.27 -5.22
C GLU A 46 8.56 -1.29 -6.32
N VAL A 47 8.98 -1.54 -7.57
CA VAL A 47 8.07 -1.56 -8.72
C VAL A 47 7.04 -2.69 -8.58
N MET A 48 7.47 -3.89 -8.19
CA MET A 48 6.58 -5.04 -8.04
C MET A 48 5.56 -4.81 -6.93
N ALA A 49 5.99 -4.29 -5.77
CA ALA A 49 5.10 -3.92 -4.68
C ALA A 49 4.09 -2.84 -5.11
N PHE A 50 4.52 -1.81 -5.84
CA PHE A 50 3.64 -0.73 -6.27
C PHE A 50 2.57 -1.22 -7.26
N VAL A 51 2.98 -1.99 -8.27
CA VAL A 51 2.07 -2.58 -9.26
C VAL A 51 1.09 -3.55 -8.59
N ALA A 52 1.58 -4.44 -7.73
CA ALA A 52 0.74 -5.37 -6.99
C ALA A 52 -0.29 -4.63 -6.13
N ALA A 53 0.13 -3.59 -5.40
CA ALA A 53 -0.78 -2.81 -4.57
C ALA A 53 -1.88 -2.12 -5.37
N CYS A 54 -1.54 -1.52 -6.52
CA CYS A 54 -2.47 -0.82 -7.40
C CYS A 54 -3.57 -1.75 -7.98
N LEU A 55 -3.23 -3.01 -8.23
CA LEU A 55 -4.16 -4.01 -8.77
C LEU A 55 -4.90 -4.82 -7.71
N SER A 56 -4.51 -4.73 -6.44
CA SER A 56 -5.07 -5.50 -5.32
C SER A 56 -6.40 -4.95 -4.80
N TYR A 57 -7.43 -4.97 -5.64
CA TYR A 57 -8.81 -4.64 -5.27
C TYR A 57 -9.79 -5.62 -5.91
N GLY A 58 -10.78 -6.08 -5.14
CA GLY A 58 -11.66 -7.15 -5.57
C GLY A 58 -11.21 -8.53 -5.10
N SER A 59 -11.65 -9.59 -5.78
CA SER A 59 -11.33 -10.96 -5.38
C SER A 59 -9.90 -11.33 -5.75
N ARG A 60 -9.16 -11.90 -4.77
CA ARG A 60 -7.81 -12.47 -4.93
C ARG A 60 -7.72 -13.42 -6.11
N LYS A 61 -8.75 -14.27 -6.31
CA LYS A 61 -8.83 -15.23 -7.44
C LYS A 61 -8.75 -14.57 -8.81
N VAL A 62 -9.05 -13.27 -8.91
CA VAL A 62 -9.09 -12.53 -10.17
C VAL A 62 -7.89 -11.60 -10.33
N PHE A 63 -7.45 -10.90 -9.29
CA PHE A 63 -6.28 -10.00 -9.43
C PHE A 63 -4.93 -10.72 -9.35
N MET A 64 -4.80 -11.79 -8.55
CA MET A 64 -3.51 -12.49 -8.41
C MET A 64 -2.99 -13.01 -9.75
N PRO A 65 -3.80 -13.68 -10.61
CA PRO A 65 -3.32 -14.12 -11.93
C PRO A 65 -2.92 -12.96 -12.85
N ARG A 66 -3.52 -11.77 -12.69
CA ARG A 66 -3.16 -10.59 -13.48
C ARG A 66 -1.82 -10.01 -13.06
N ILE A 67 -1.53 -9.99 -11.76
CA ILE A 67 -0.22 -9.56 -11.26
C ILE A 67 0.85 -10.60 -11.64
N GLN A 68 0.52 -11.90 -11.59
CA GLN A 68 1.41 -12.98 -12.05
C GLN A 68 1.76 -12.82 -13.52
N PHE A 69 0.77 -12.57 -14.39
CA PHE A 69 1.01 -12.30 -15.81
C PHE A 69 2.03 -11.16 -16.01
N LEU A 70 1.93 -10.07 -15.25
CA LEU A 70 2.86 -8.94 -15.34
C LEU A 70 4.27 -9.33 -14.87
N LEU A 71 4.38 -10.12 -13.81
CA LEU A 71 5.66 -10.65 -13.33
C LEU A 71 6.32 -11.55 -14.39
N ASP A 72 5.53 -12.40 -15.05
CA ASP A 72 6.00 -13.30 -16.11
C ASP A 72 6.50 -12.52 -17.33
N CYS A 73 5.75 -11.49 -17.76
CA CYS A 73 6.17 -10.56 -18.83
C CYS A 73 7.49 -9.86 -18.48
N ALA A 74 7.64 -9.45 -17.23
CA ALA A 74 8.84 -8.79 -16.74
C ALA A 74 10.05 -9.73 -16.57
N LYS A 75 9.84 -11.06 -16.61
CA LYS A 75 10.89 -12.08 -16.44
C LYS A 75 11.76 -11.83 -15.20
N GLY A 76 11.10 -11.52 -14.08
CA GLY A 76 11.76 -11.22 -12.79
C GLY A 76 12.45 -9.85 -12.70
N ASN A 77 12.37 -9.00 -13.73
CA ASN A 77 12.97 -7.65 -13.73
C ASN A 77 11.94 -6.55 -14.06
N PRO A 78 10.94 -6.33 -13.19
CA PRO A 78 9.88 -5.36 -13.43
C PRO A 78 10.38 -3.92 -13.57
N TYR A 79 11.46 -3.52 -12.88
CA TYR A 79 12.03 -2.18 -13.05
C TYR A 79 12.51 -1.95 -14.48
N LYS A 80 13.34 -2.85 -15.02
CA LYS A 80 13.83 -2.74 -16.40
C LYS A 80 12.67 -2.88 -17.40
N TRP A 81 11.71 -3.76 -17.13
CA TRP A 81 10.54 -3.95 -17.97
C TRP A 81 9.72 -2.66 -18.12
N ILE A 82 9.49 -1.92 -17.03
CA ILE A 82 8.81 -0.62 -17.08
C ILE A 82 9.68 0.45 -17.75
N VAL A 83 10.93 0.62 -17.31
CA VAL A 83 11.84 1.67 -17.80
C VAL A 83 12.12 1.55 -19.31
N LYS A 84 12.18 0.32 -19.83
CA LYS A 84 12.36 0.03 -21.27
C LYS A 84 11.04 -0.14 -22.02
N GLU A 85 9.93 0.23 -21.40
CA GLU A 85 8.58 0.15 -21.97
C GLU A 85 8.22 -1.23 -22.55
N GLY A 86 8.74 -2.31 -21.94
CA GLY A 86 8.49 -3.69 -22.37
C GLY A 86 7.01 -4.06 -22.38
N PHE A 87 6.22 -3.43 -21.51
CA PHE A 87 4.76 -3.58 -21.45
C PHE A 87 4.07 -3.27 -22.78
N ARG A 88 4.67 -2.42 -23.64
CA ARG A 88 4.08 -2.09 -24.95
C ARG A 88 4.04 -3.27 -25.92
N ARG A 89 4.99 -4.20 -25.78
CA ARG A 89 5.04 -5.44 -26.56
C ARG A 89 4.11 -6.49 -25.97
N ASP A 90 4.05 -6.58 -24.64
CA ASP A 90 3.43 -7.70 -23.94
C ASP A 90 1.92 -7.49 -23.70
N ILE A 91 1.43 -6.25 -23.77
CA ILE A 91 0.02 -5.89 -23.62
C ILE A 91 -0.44 -5.13 -24.88
N PRO A 92 -1.49 -5.55 -25.58
CA PRO A 92 -1.98 -4.81 -26.74
C PRO A 92 -2.61 -3.48 -26.31
N ASP A 93 -2.29 -2.37 -26.99
CA ASP A 93 -2.88 -1.07 -26.66
C ASP A 93 -4.27 -0.91 -27.30
N ASN A 94 -5.31 -1.31 -26.56
CA ASN A 94 -6.69 -1.20 -27.00
C ASN A 94 -7.66 -1.03 -25.81
N SER A 95 -8.95 -0.85 -26.12
CA SER A 95 -10.01 -0.67 -25.13
C SER A 95 -10.49 -1.98 -24.48
N ALA A 96 -9.91 -3.14 -24.80
CA ALA A 96 -10.32 -4.40 -24.19
C ALA A 96 -10.02 -4.40 -22.69
N CYS A 97 -10.85 -5.09 -21.91
CA CYS A 97 -10.70 -5.19 -20.46
C CYS A 97 -9.43 -5.95 -20.10
N PHE A 98 -8.52 -5.29 -19.38
CA PHE A 98 -7.37 -5.93 -18.74
C PHE A 98 -7.78 -6.53 -17.39
N TYR A 99 -8.37 -5.68 -16.54
CA TYR A 99 -8.82 -6.05 -15.22
C TYR A 99 -9.95 -5.14 -14.70
N ARG A 100 -11.13 -5.71 -14.49
CA ARG A 100 -12.32 -5.01 -13.96
C ARG A 100 -12.64 -3.72 -14.72
N LEU A 101 -12.22 -2.58 -14.17
CA LEU A 101 -12.49 -1.24 -14.70
C LEU A 101 -11.35 -0.73 -15.60
N TYR A 102 -10.22 -1.44 -15.64
CA TYR A 102 -9.03 -1.02 -16.35
C TYR A 102 -8.97 -1.74 -17.70
N THR A 103 -8.88 -0.95 -18.76
CA THR A 103 -8.59 -1.45 -20.11
C THR A 103 -7.10 -1.66 -20.28
N ASN A 104 -6.70 -2.36 -21.36
CA ASN A 104 -5.30 -2.45 -21.71
C ASN A 104 -4.68 -1.06 -21.92
N HIS A 105 -5.40 -0.14 -22.58
CA HIS A 105 -4.96 1.25 -22.73
C HIS A 105 -4.74 1.94 -21.37
N THR A 106 -5.61 1.70 -20.38
CA THR A 106 -5.43 2.25 -19.02
C THR A 106 -4.11 1.75 -18.39
N MET A 107 -3.78 0.48 -18.60
CA MET A 107 -2.51 -0.09 -18.12
C MET A 107 -1.30 0.50 -18.84
N HIS A 108 -1.39 0.75 -20.15
CA HIS A 108 -0.35 1.46 -20.91
C HIS A 108 -0.10 2.85 -20.37
N SER A 109 -1.15 3.64 -20.12
CA SER A 109 -1.01 4.98 -19.55
C SER A 109 -0.39 4.93 -18.14
N PHE A 110 -0.83 3.99 -17.30
CA PHE A 110 -0.26 3.79 -15.97
C PHE A 110 1.24 3.43 -16.00
N PHE A 111 1.63 2.48 -16.84
CA PHE A 111 3.03 2.07 -16.95
C PHE A 111 3.91 3.11 -17.63
N SER A 112 3.38 3.87 -18.59
CA SER A 112 4.12 4.99 -19.20
C SER A 112 4.43 6.08 -18.17
N VAL A 113 3.45 6.43 -17.33
CA VAL A 113 3.66 7.39 -16.22
C VAL A 113 4.62 6.84 -15.17
N LEU A 114 4.53 5.55 -14.83
CA LEU A 114 5.52 4.94 -13.93
C LEU A 114 6.92 4.94 -14.55
N ALA A 115 7.06 4.67 -15.85
CA ALA A 115 8.33 4.74 -16.56
C ALA A 115 8.92 6.16 -16.56
N GLU A 116 8.08 7.19 -16.71
CA GLU A 116 8.49 8.60 -16.58
C GLU A 116 9.10 8.87 -15.19
N MET A 117 8.41 8.46 -14.12
CA MET A 117 8.92 8.60 -12.74
C MET A 117 10.27 7.91 -12.57
N LEU A 118 10.38 6.65 -13.01
CA LEU A 118 11.59 5.84 -12.83
C LEU A 118 12.76 6.36 -13.66
N ASN A 119 12.51 6.85 -14.89
CA ASN A 119 13.56 7.44 -15.73
C ASN A 119 14.07 8.77 -15.19
N HIS A 120 13.20 9.59 -14.59
CA HIS A 120 13.58 10.90 -14.08
C HIS A 120 14.25 10.84 -12.70
N TYR A 121 13.69 10.05 -11.79
CA TYR A 121 14.15 10.00 -10.39
C TYR A 121 14.99 8.75 -10.05
N GLY A 122 15.04 7.75 -10.93
CA GLY A 122 15.75 6.49 -10.71
C GLY A 122 14.99 5.48 -9.84
N SER A 123 14.10 5.92 -8.95
CA SER A 123 13.26 5.03 -8.13
C SER A 123 11.99 5.74 -7.62
N ILE A 124 11.04 4.96 -7.12
CA ILE A 124 9.84 5.54 -6.47
C ILE A 124 10.26 6.21 -5.15
N ALA A 125 11.20 5.61 -4.42
CA ALA A 125 11.74 6.17 -3.19
C ALA A 125 12.37 7.56 -3.40
N ASP A 126 13.18 7.72 -4.45
CA ASP A 126 13.89 8.97 -4.72
C ASP A 126 12.94 10.07 -5.22
N TYR A 127 11.89 9.71 -5.96
CA TYR A 127 10.79 10.64 -6.25
C TYR A 127 10.13 11.16 -4.96
N ILE A 128 9.79 10.28 -4.02
CA ILE A 128 9.17 10.67 -2.74
C ILE A 128 10.10 11.60 -1.95
N LYS A 129 11.41 11.31 -1.89
CA LYS A 129 12.40 12.17 -1.23
C LYS A 129 12.48 13.54 -1.89
N HIS A 130 12.51 13.59 -3.22
CA HIS A 130 12.52 14.84 -3.98
C HIS A 130 11.29 15.68 -3.64
N PHE A 131 10.10 15.10 -3.78
CA PHE A 131 8.83 15.76 -3.47
C PHE A 131 8.78 16.29 -2.03
N ALA A 132 9.21 15.49 -1.05
CA ALA A 132 9.24 15.91 0.35
C ALA A 132 10.21 17.08 0.59
N SER A 133 11.37 17.08 -0.08
CA SER A 133 12.35 18.15 0.04
C SER A 133 11.85 19.48 -0.52
N GLU A 134 11.07 19.45 -1.60
CA GLU A 134 10.44 20.65 -2.17
C GLU A 134 9.32 21.18 -1.27
N LYS A 135 8.55 20.29 -0.64
CA LYS A 135 7.41 20.67 0.20
C LYS A 135 7.82 21.22 1.57
N ASN A 136 8.81 20.60 2.23
CA ASN A 136 9.15 20.86 3.63
C ASN A 136 10.53 21.54 3.80
N GLY A 137 11.27 21.79 2.71
CA GLY A 137 12.67 22.21 2.76
C GLY A 137 13.62 21.05 3.11
N LYS A 138 14.89 21.36 3.43
CA LYS A 138 15.86 20.36 3.92
C LYS A 138 15.48 19.91 5.33
N THR A 139 14.72 18.83 5.44
CA THR A 139 14.42 18.20 6.73
C THR A 139 15.46 17.13 7.05
N THR A 140 16.00 17.16 8.28
CA THR A 140 16.86 16.13 8.87
C THR A 140 16.07 14.91 9.38
N ASP A 141 14.74 14.98 9.36
CA ASP A 141 13.84 13.97 9.89
C ASP A 141 13.29 13.05 8.81
N LYS A 142 12.82 11.86 9.22
CA LYS A 142 12.11 10.93 8.35
C LYS A 142 10.83 11.56 7.79
N ILE A 143 10.49 11.19 6.57
CA ILE A 143 9.28 11.63 5.88
C ILE A 143 8.05 10.99 6.56
N GLU A 144 7.02 11.78 6.84
CA GLU A 144 5.72 11.24 7.24
C GLU A 144 5.04 10.51 6.08
N ALA A 145 4.44 9.35 6.35
CA ALA A 145 3.80 8.53 5.32
C ALA A 145 2.71 9.28 4.54
N ILE A 146 2.02 10.26 5.16
CA ILE A 146 1.03 11.08 4.46
C ILE A 146 1.64 11.88 3.31
N VAL A 147 2.87 12.37 3.47
CA VAL A 147 3.60 13.08 2.41
C VAL A 147 3.92 12.15 1.26
N ALA A 148 4.31 10.91 1.53
CA ALA A 148 4.52 9.89 0.50
C ALA A 148 3.22 9.52 -0.23
N ILE A 149 2.09 9.41 0.48
CA ILE A 149 0.77 9.17 -0.14
C ILE A 149 0.42 10.33 -1.08
N GLU A 150 0.59 11.57 -0.62
CA GLU A 150 0.31 12.78 -1.40
C GLU A 150 1.21 12.86 -2.65
N ALA A 151 2.51 12.59 -2.51
CA ALA A 151 3.46 12.58 -3.62
C ALA A 151 3.03 11.63 -4.73
N LEU A 152 2.67 10.39 -4.38
CA LEU A 152 2.24 9.37 -5.34
C LEU A 152 0.88 9.73 -5.95
N CYS A 153 -0.07 10.24 -5.17
CA CYS A 153 -1.36 10.65 -5.72
C CYS A 153 -1.22 11.82 -6.71
N ALA A 154 -0.46 12.85 -6.33
CA ALA A 154 -0.24 14.04 -7.15
C ALA A 154 0.43 13.70 -8.49
N PHE A 155 1.51 12.91 -8.46
CA PHE A 155 2.27 12.55 -9.66
C PHE A 155 1.39 11.94 -10.76
N PHE A 156 0.57 10.95 -10.38
CA PHE A 156 -0.30 10.23 -11.32
C PHE A 156 -1.53 11.06 -11.70
N ALA A 157 -2.08 11.86 -10.78
CA ALA A 157 -3.23 12.72 -11.05
C ALA A 157 -2.91 13.82 -12.07
N GLU A 158 -1.75 14.47 -11.96
CA GLU A 158 -1.28 15.49 -12.91
C GLU A 158 -1.16 14.93 -14.33
N ARG A 159 -0.79 13.65 -14.44
CA ARG A 159 -0.64 12.91 -15.71
C ARG A 159 -1.91 12.19 -16.15
N GLN A 160 -3.06 12.56 -15.58
CA GLN A 160 -4.38 12.03 -15.91
C GLN A 160 -4.54 10.52 -15.72
N VAL A 161 -3.64 9.87 -14.97
CA VAL A 161 -3.78 8.46 -14.57
C VAL A 161 -4.55 8.42 -13.27
N VAL A 162 -5.87 8.23 -13.40
CA VAL A 162 -6.80 8.24 -12.28
C VAL A 162 -7.51 6.90 -12.13
N GLY A 163 -7.87 6.55 -10.90
CA GLY A 163 -8.62 5.32 -10.62
C GLY A 163 -7.74 4.12 -10.30
N ILE A 164 -6.60 3.91 -10.97
CA ILE A 164 -5.54 2.96 -10.53
C ILE A 164 -4.86 3.51 -9.29
N VAL A 165 -4.30 4.71 -9.42
CA VAL A 165 -3.80 5.51 -8.30
C VAL A 165 -4.90 6.51 -7.90
N PRO A 166 -5.15 6.71 -6.59
CA PRO A 166 -6.09 7.73 -6.13
C PRO A 166 -5.68 9.12 -6.60
N LYS A 167 -6.65 9.98 -6.94
CA LYS A 167 -6.36 11.37 -7.39
C LYS A 167 -5.75 12.23 -6.28
N ASN A 168 -6.16 11.97 -5.03
CA ASN A 168 -5.79 12.72 -3.84
C ASN A 168 -6.12 11.89 -2.59
N THR A 169 -5.85 12.49 -1.42
CA THR A 169 -6.10 11.92 -0.09
C THR A 169 -7.54 12.07 0.42
N SER A 170 -8.52 12.35 -0.45
CA SER A 170 -9.92 12.41 -0.01
C SER A 170 -10.50 11.01 0.29
N SER A 171 -10.05 9.99 -0.44
CA SER A 171 -10.39 8.58 -0.16
C SER A 171 -9.47 7.99 0.93
N SER A 172 -9.73 6.77 1.42
CA SER A 172 -8.80 6.10 2.35
C SER A 172 -7.43 5.77 1.73
N CYS A 173 -7.26 5.93 0.42
CA CYS A 173 -6.05 5.58 -0.32
C CYS A 173 -5.51 4.17 0.00
N LYS A 174 -6.41 3.23 0.32
CA LYS A 174 -6.08 1.89 0.85
C LYS A 174 -4.92 1.23 0.14
N ARG A 175 -4.88 1.27 -1.19
CA ARG A 175 -3.83 0.63 -2.00
C ARG A 175 -2.46 1.26 -1.78
N ILE A 176 -2.38 2.60 -1.69
CA ILE A 176 -1.12 3.30 -1.42
C ILE A 176 -0.70 3.11 0.04
N CYS A 177 -1.65 3.12 0.98
CA CYS A 177 -1.38 2.78 2.38
C CYS A 177 -0.82 1.35 2.51
N MET A 178 -1.37 0.39 1.75
CA MET A 178 -0.91 -1.00 1.73
C MET A 178 0.50 -1.11 1.15
N PHE A 179 0.78 -0.41 0.06
CA PHE A 179 2.11 -0.30 -0.52
C PHE A 179 3.14 0.24 0.49
N LEU A 180 2.81 1.32 1.21
CA LEU A 180 3.70 1.88 2.22
C LEU A 180 3.87 0.94 3.42
N ARG A 181 2.83 0.24 3.86
CA ARG A 181 2.93 -0.79 4.91
C ARG A 181 4.02 -1.81 4.55
N TRP A 182 3.96 -2.33 3.32
CA TRP A 182 4.90 -3.32 2.81
C TRP A 182 6.34 -2.82 2.78
N LEU A 183 6.58 -1.59 2.34
CA LEU A 183 7.94 -1.10 2.14
C LEU A 183 8.55 -0.45 3.38
N VAL A 184 7.77 0.07 4.32
CA VAL A 184 8.29 0.83 5.47
C VAL A 184 8.43 -0.03 6.72
N ARG A 185 7.57 -1.03 6.92
CA ARG A 185 7.62 -1.86 8.14
C ARG A 185 8.77 -2.84 8.08
N ASN A 186 9.79 -2.61 8.92
CA ASN A 186 10.88 -3.53 9.18
C ASN A 186 10.56 -4.50 10.33
N ASN A 187 11.33 -5.58 10.43
CA ASN A 187 11.15 -6.67 11.41
C ASN A 187 9.79 -7.37 11.28
N SER A 188 9.34 -7.58 10.04
CA SER A 188 8.13 -8.33 9.71
C SER A 188 8.51 -9.51 8.80
N PRO A 189 7.92 -10.71 9.00
CA PRO A 189 8.07 -11.82 8.05
C PRO A 189 7.27 -11.61 6.75
N VAL A 190 6.41 -10.58 6.69
CA VAL A 190 5.54 -10.28 5.54
C VAL A 190 6.05 -9.04 4.80
N ASP A 191 6.26 -7.96 5.52
CA ASP A 191 6.63 -6.65 4.96
C ASP A 191 8.16 -6.57 4.73
N LEU A 192 8.57 -5.96 3.61
CA LEU A 192 9.98 -5.87 3.20
C LEU A 192 10.80 -4.88 4.03
N GLY A 193 10.19 -3.78 4.46
CA GLY A 193 10.88 -2.76 5.25
C GLY A 193 12.02 -2.03 4.55
N ILE A 194 12.15 -2.09 3.22
CA ILE A 194 13.26 -1.45 2.48
C ILE A 194 13.28 0.10 2.54
N TRP A 195 12.23 0.74 3.05
CA TRP A 195 12.07 2.19 3.21
C TRP A 195 12.03 2.65 4.67
N HIS A 196 12.32 1.75 5.62
CA HIS A 196 12.30 2.05 7.06
C HIS A 196 13.30 3.12 7.50
N ASP A 197 14.31 3.39 6.68
CA ASP A 197 15.39 4.35 6.91
C ASP A 197 14.94 5.80 6.66
N PHE A 198 14.03 6.04 5.71
CA PHE A 198 13.64 7.41 5.33
C PHE A 198 12.16 7.74 5.53
N ILE A 199 11.26 6.78 5.75
CA ILE A 199 9.86 7.02 6.14
C ILE A 199 9.65 6.60 7.59
N ASP A 200 8.97 7.44 8.38
CA ASP A 200 8.65 7.09 9.76
C ASP A 200 7.56 6.01 9.82
N LYS A 201 7.92 4.83 10.31
CA LYS A 201 7.00 3.70 10.51
C LYS A 201 5.81 4.05 11.39
N ARG A 202 5.97 4.94 12.38
CA ARG A 202 4.88 5.36 13.28
C ARG A 202 3.83 6.23 12.60
N SER A 203 4.19 6.86 11.48
CA SER A 203 3.31 7.71 10.68
C SER A 203 2.47 6.95 9.64
N LEU A 204 2.73 5.64 9.46
CA LEU A 204 1.99 4.81 8.50
C LEU A 204 0.49 4.81 8.79
N VAL A 205 -0.31 4.89 7.72
CA VAL A 205 -1.78 4.90 7.81
C VAL A 205 -2.31 3.52 7.46
N ILE A 206 -3.26 3.01 8.25
CA ILE A 206 -3.84 1.68 8.02
C ILE A 206 -4.51 1.57 6.63
N PRO A 207 -4.29 0.48 5.88
CA PRO A 207 -4.99 0.21 4.62
C PRO A 207 -6.49 -0.04 4.82
N LEU A 208 -7.27 1.02 5.04
CA LEU A 208 -8.68 0.92 5.38
C LEU A 208 -9.53 0.49 4.17
N ASP A 209 -9.91 -0.79 4.14
CA ASP A 209 -10.97 -1.33 3.29
C ASP A 209 -12.25 -1.62 4.09
N THR A 210 -13.25 -2.19 3.42
CA THR A 210 -14.55 -2.52 4.01
C THR A 210 -14.44 -3.56 5.12
N HIS A 211 -13.54 -4.54 4.99
CA HIS A 211 -13.36 -5.59 5.99
C HIS A 211 -12.68 -5.01 7.24
N VAL A 212 -11.58 -4.27 7.07
CA VAL A 212 -10.90 -3.57 8.17
C VAL A 212 -11.86 -2.65 8.91
N LEU A 213 -12.69 -1.90 8.18
CA LEU A 213 -13.69 -1.01 8.76
C LEU A 213 -14.76 -1.76 9.57
N GLN A 214 -15.25 -2.89 9.05
CA GLN A 214 -16.20 -3.75 9.74
C GLN A 214 -15.61 -4.28 11.05
N GLN A 215 -14.40 -4.86 11.01
CA GLN A 215 -13.77 -5.41 12.23
C GLN A 215 -13.43 -4.32 13.25
N ALA A 216 -12.95 -3.17 12.80
CA ALA A 216 -12.71 -2.02 13.69
C ALA A 216 -14.00 -1.52 14.34
N THR A 217 -15.14 -1.55 13.63
CA THR A 217 -16.45 -1.17 14.17
C THR A 217 -16.97 -2.21 15.16
N HIS A 218 -16.85 -3.51 14.86
CA HIS A 218 -17.22 -4.59 15.79
C HIS A 218 -16.44 -4.52 17.10
N LEU A 219 -15.14 -4.19 17.02
CA LEU A 219 -14.28 -3.97 18.18
C LEU A 219 -14.48 -2.61 18.86
N LYS A 220 -15.40 -1.77 18.37
CA LYS A 220 -15.69 -0.42 18.87
C LYS A 220 -14.47 0.51 18.83
N LEU A 221 -13.53 0.28 17.92
CA LEU A 221 -12.38 1.15 17.63
C LEU A 221 -12.78 2.33 16.75
N LEU A 222 -13.81 2.13 15.92
CA LEU A 222 -14.45 3.15 15.11
C LEU A 222 -15.97 3.10 15.32
N ASN A 223 -16.64 4.20 14.95
CA ASN A 223 -18.09 4.29 14.88
C ASN A 223 -18.49 5.07 13.61
N THR A 224 -18.27 4.47 12.45
CA THR A 224 -18.58 5.04 11.13
C THR A 224 -18.56 3.95 10.06
N SER A 225 -19.33 4.15 8.98
CA SER A 225 -19.31 3.33 7.77
C SER A 225 -18.53 3.98 6.61
N SER A 226 -17.98 5.18 6.81
CA SER A 226 -17.25 5.91 5.76
C SER A 226 -15.78 5.50 5.67
N ALA A 227 -15.31 5.17 4.46
CA ALA A 227 -13.91 4.85 4.19
C ALA A 227 -13.16 6.07 3.62
N THR A 228 -12.76 7.01 4.49
CA THR A 228 -11.99 8.21 4.12
C THR A 228 -10.61 8.21 4.77
N MET A 229 -9.70 9.05 4.27
CA MET A 229 -8.37 9.22 4.89
C MET A 229 -8.47 9.65 6.35
N SER A 230 -9.41 10.54 6.69
CA SER A 230 -9.64 10.95 8.07
C SER A 230 -10.02 9.76 8.98
N VAL A 231 -10.85 8.84 8.49
CA VAL A 231 -11.23 7.64 9.25
C VAL A 231 -10.05 6.67 9.38
N ALA A 232 -9.27 6.48 8.30
CA ALA A 232 -8.07 5.64 8.33
C ALA A 232 -7.04 6.16 9.35
N ARG A 233 -6.79 7.47 9.37
CA ARG A 233 -5.91 8.12 10.36
C ARG A 233 -6.44 7.98 11.79
N ARG A 234 -7.73 8.20 12.03
CA ARG A 234 -8.34 8.01 13.35
C ARG A 234 -8.23 6.57 13.88
N LEU A 235 -8.37 5.57 12.99
CA LEU A 235 -8.13 4.18 13.37
C LEU A 235 -6.65 3.96 13.68
N THR A 236 -5.75 4.50 12.86
CA THR A 236 -4.30 4.46 13.08
C THR A 236 -3.93 5.06 14.45
N ASP A 237 -4.47 6.23 14.80
CA ASP A 237 -4.27 6.87 16.12
C ASP A 237 -4.79 6.02 17.28
N THR A 238 -5.84 5.23 17.03
CA THR A 238 -6.37 4.28 18.01
C THR A 238 -5.45 3.08 18.15
N LEU A 239 -4.91 2.56 17.05
CA LEU A 239 -3.95 1.46 17.03
C LEU A 239 -2.59 1.84 17.64
N LEU A 240 -2.15 3.10 17.51
CA LEU A 240 -0.95 3.62 18.20
C LEU A 240 -1.04 3.47 19.74
N LYS A 241 -2.25 3.45 20.32
CA LYS A 241 -2.45 3.22 21.77
C LYS A 241 -2.25 1.75 22.19
N VAL A 242 -2.08 0.86 21.22
CA VAL A 242 -1.85 -0.59 21.37
C VAL A 242 -0.45 -0.94 20.88
N PHE A 243 -0.05 -0.41 19.72
CA PHE A 243 1.23 -0.62 19.06
C PHE A 243 1.94 0.74 18.84
N PRO A 244 2.61 1.29 19.88
CA PRO A 244 3.12 2.67 19.85
C PRO A 244 4.22 2.92 18.80
N ASP A 245 4.95 1.88 18.41
CA ASP A 245 6.07 1.98 17.46
C ASP A 245 5.75 1.43 16.06
N ASP A 246 4.62 0.73 15.93
CA ASP A 246 4.19 0.09 14.68
C ASP A 246 2.66 -0.09 14.66
N PRO A 247 1.89 0.98 14.38
CA PRO A 247 0.43 0.92 14.43
C PRO A 247 -0.17 -0.11 13.47
N LEU A 248 0.57 -0.48 12.43
CA LEU A 248 0.07 -1.33 11.35
C LEU A 248 0.20 -2.83 11.66
N LYS A 249 0.79 -3.21 12.80
CA LYS A 249 0.49 -4.52 13.43
C LYS A 249 -1.01 -4.72 13.65
N GLY A 250 -1.74 -3.62 13.82
CA GLY A 250 -3.20 -3.62 13.90
C GLY A 250 -3.89 -4.17 12.65
N ASP A 251 -3.27 -4.14 11.48
CA ASP A 251 -3.86 -4.69 10.25
C ASP A 251 -3.93 -6.23 10.32
N PHE A 252 -2.85 -6.88 10.77
CA PHE A 252 -2.83 -8.32 11.06
C PHE A 252 -3.77 -8.69 12.21
N ALA A 253 -3.85 -7.85 13.24
CA ALA A 253 -4.79 -8.05 14.34
C ALA A 253 -6.26 -8.04 13.89
N LEU A 254 -6.63 -7.08 13.03
CA LEU A 254 -7.98 -6.93 12.51
C LEU A 254 -8.32 -8.02 11.48
N PHE A 255 -7.35 -8.43 10.66
CA PHE A 255 -7.47 -9.61 9.82
C PHE A 255 -7.75 -10.86 10.66
N GLY A 256 -6.92 -11.11 11.68
CA GLY A 256 -7.08 -12.24 12.58
C GLY A 256 -8.41 -12.24 13.30
N TYR A 257 -8.90 -11.06 13.70
CA TYR A 257 -10.23 -10.94 14.27
C TYR A 257 -11.31 -11.43 13.31
N GLY A 258 -11.27 -11.03 12.04
CA GLY A 258 -12.26 -11.45 11.04
C GLY A 258 -12.24 -12.94 10.70
N ILE A 259 -11.11 -13.62 10.89
CA ILE A 259 -11.02 -15.09 10.71
C ILE A 259 -11.61 -15.85 11.91
N ASN A 260 -11.54 -15.29 13.12
CA ASN A 260 -11.98 -15.93 14.37
C ASN A 260 -13.33 -15.41 14.90
N SER A 261 -14.07 -14.64 14.09
CA SER A 261 -15.34 -14.03 14.45
C SER A 261 -16.52 -14.69 13.77
#